data_AF-M8BSM8-F1
#
_entry.id   AF-M8BSM8-F1
#
_cell.length_a   1.000
_cell.length_b   1.000
_cell.length_c   1.000
_cell.angle_alpha   90.00
_cell.angle_beta   90.00
_cell.angle_gamma   90.00
#
_symmetry.space_group_name_H-M   'P 1'
#
loop_
_entity.id
_entity.type
_entity.pdbx_description
1 polymer ?
#
loop_
_entity_poly.entity_id
_entity_poly.type
_entity_poly.pdbx_seq_one_letter_code
_entity_poly.pdbx_strand_id
1 'polypeptide(L)'
;MAKKHVQKQDPLENEKLCAFLVEKALRNLPMGTDNILGIFDLRGFGVENGDLQFLKFLIFQIDVFYYYYPKRLGEVLFVDAPFVFQPMWQLVKPLLKQYASLVRFCDAETVRKEYFTEETVPPDFRR
;
A
#
# COMPACT_ATOMS: atom_id res chain seq x y z
N MET A 1 -3.13 17.92 -30.03
CA MET A 1 -2.34 16.87 -29.35
C MET A 1 -1.33 17.54 -28.43
N ALA A 2 -1.65 17.72 -27.15
CA ALA A 2 -0.71 18.29 -26.18
C ALA A 2 -0.08 17.14 -25.39
N LYS A 3 1.19 16.85 -25.66
CA LYS A 3 2.00 15.96 -24.84
C LYS A 3 2.09 16.59 -23.44
N LYS A 4 1.42 16.00 -22.47
CA LYS A 4 1.51 16.41 -21.06
C LYS A 4 2.94 16.11 -20.61
N HIS A 5 3.78 17.16 -20.59
CA HIS A 5 5.10 17.10 -19.98
C HIS A 5 4.89 16.75 -18.50
N VAL A 6 5.17 15.51 -18.12
CA VAL A 6 5.33 15.17 -16.70
C VAL A 6 6.63 15.84 -16.29
N GLN A 7 6.52 17.02 -15.68
CA GLN A 7 7.65 17.63 -15.00
C GLN A 7 8.20 16.58 -14.05
N LYS A 8 9.49 16.25 -14.18
CA LYS A 8 10.22 15.53 -13.13
C LYS A 8 10.19 16.42 -11.91
N GLN A 9 9.17 16.25 -11.07
CA GLN A 9 9.10 16.92 -9.78
C GLN A 9 10.31 16.48 -8.96
N ASP A 10 10.94 17.45 -8.33
CA ASP A 10 12.11 17.23 -7.50
C ASP A 10 11.81 16.16 -6.45
N PRO A 11 12.63 15.10 -6.32
CA PRO A 11 12.38 13.99 -5.39
C PRO A 11 12.17 14.45 -3.95
N LEU A 12 12.87 15.51 -3.53
CA LEU A 12 12.78 16.06 -2.17
C LEU A 12 11.45 16.78 -1.96
N GLU A 13 10.94 17.46 -2.98
CA GLU A 13 9.63 18.13 -2.93
C GLU A 13 8.48 17.12 -2.92
N ASN A 14 8.63 15.99 -3.62
CA ASN A 14 7.67 14.88 -3.56
C ASN A 14 7.67 14.20 -2.19
N GLU A 15 8.85 14.04 -1.59
CA GLU A 15 9.00 13.47 -0.24
C GLU A 15 8.33 14.37 0.81
N LYS A 16 8.57 15.68 0.77
CA LYS A 16 7.90 16.66 1.64
C LYS A 16 6.40 16.70 1.43
N LEU A 17 5.93 16.60 0.19
CA LEU A 17 4.51 16.57 -0.12
C LEU A 17 3.86 15.30 0.44
N CYS A 18 4.49 14.12 0.28
CA CYS A 18 4.05 12.88 0.91
C CYS A 18 3.99 13.03 2.43
N ALA A 19 5.06 13.53 3.05
CA ALA A 19 5.11 13.73 4.49
C ALA A 19 4.00 14.66 4.99
N PHE A 20 3.76 15.78 4.28
CA PHE A 20 2.70 16.73 4.58
C PHE A 20 1.30 16.11 4.44
N LEU A 21 1.05 15.34 3.38
CA LEU A 21 -0.23 14.68 3.15
C LEU A 21 -0.52 13.65 4.25
N VAL A 22 0.48 12.88 4.66
CA VAL A 22 0.36 11.94 5.77
C VAL A 22 0.11 12.69 7.08
N GLU A 23 0.86 13.74 7.41
CA GLU A 23 0.61 14.53 8.63
C GLU A 23 -0.77 15.18 8.64
N LYS A 24 -1.23 15.69 7.49
CA LYS A 24 -2.56 16.28 7.34
C LYS A 24 -3.65 15.23 7.52
N ALA A 25 -3.46 14.01 7.01
CA ALA A 25 -4.37 12.90 7.24
C ALA A 25 -4.42 12.53 8.73
N LEU A 26 -3.25 12.39 9.38
CA LEU A 26 -3.14 12.07 10.80
C LEU A 26 -3.82 13.11 11.70
N ARG A 27 -3.72 14.41 11.38
CA ARG A 27 -4.39 15.49 12.14
C ARG A 27 -5.92 15.41 12.10
N ASN A 28 -6.50 14.77 11.08
CA ASN A 28 -7.94 14.62 10.94
C ASN A 28 -8.45 13.30 11.53
N LEU A 29 -7.57 12.45 12.07
CA LEU A 29 -7.97 11.22 12.73
C LEU A 29 -8.47 11.51 14.16
N PRO A 30 -9.47 10.76 14.65
CA PRO A 30 -9.86 10.80 16.05
C PRO A 30 -8.66 10.50 16.96
N MET A 31 -8.59 11.14 18.13
CA MET A 31 -7.55 10.84 19.13
C MET A 31 -7.51 9.33 19.41
N GLY A 32 -6.34 8.71 19.23
CA GLY A 32 -6.11 7.29 19.48
C GLY A 32 -6.11 6.38 18.24
N THR A 33 -6.34 6.92 17.03
CA THR A 33 -6.17 6.14 15.79
C THR A 33 -4.86 6.52 15.12
N ASP A 34 -3.78 5.83 15.48
CA ASP A 34 -2.42 6.09 14.97
C ASP A 34 -1.95 5.07 13.93
N ASN A 35 -2.80 4.09 13.59
CA ASN A 35 -2.46 2.96 12.74
C ASN A 35 -2.88 3.20 11.27
N ILE A 36 -1.96 2.86 10.37
CA ILE A 36 -2.08 2.92 8.92
C ILE A 36 -2.39 1.52 8.43
N LEU A 37 -3.42 1.42 7.58
CA LEU A 37 -3.77 0.23 6.81
C LEU A 37 -3.27 0.39 5.38
N GLY A 38 -2.39 -0.50 4.92
CA GLY A 38 -2.00 -0.57 3.52
C GLY A 38 -2.88 -1.58 2.78
N ILE A 39 -3.48 -1.23 1.66
CA ILE A 39 -4.24 -2.17 0.82
C ILE A 39 -3.57 -2.25 -0.54
N PHE A 40 -3.12 -3.45 -0.92
CA PHE A 40 -2.56 -3.73 -2.24
C PHE A 40 -3.49 -4.70 -2.95
N ASP A 41 -4.18 -4.17 -3.95
CA ASP A 41 -5.04 -4.93 -4.82
C ASP A 41 -4.21 -5.70 -5.86
N LEU A 42 -4.24 -7.04 -5.78
CA LEU A 42 -3.52 -7.93 -6.70
C LEU A 42 -4.45 -8.61 -7.70
N ARG A 43 -5.72 -8.17 -7.82
CA ARG A 43 -6.62 -8.64 -8.88
C ARG A 43 -6.04 -8.28 -10.24
N GLY A 44 -5.81 -9.29 -11.08
CA GLY A 44 -5.18 -9.13 -12.40
C GLY A 44 -3.65 -9.12 -12.37
N PHE A 45 -3.03 -9.37 -11.21
CA PHE A 45 -1.59 -9.57 -11.10
C PHE A 45 -1.14 -10.85 -11.83
N GLY A 46 -0.03 -10.78 -12.56
CA GLY A 46 0.46 -11.88 -13.40
C GLY A 46 1.84 -11.59 -13.98
N VAL A 47 2.49 -12.63 -14.50
CA VAL A 47 3.93 -12.73 -14.90
C VAL A 47 4.46 -11.74 -15.96
N GLU A 48 3.73 -10.68 -16.28
CA GLU A 48 4.16 -9.63 -17.19
C GLU A 48 5.23 -8.73 -16.54
N ASN A 49 5.94 -7.94 -17.36
CA ASN A 49 7.05 -7.07 -16.92
C ASN A 49 6.69 -6.05 -15.81
N GLY A 50 5.41 -5.91 -15.45
CA GLY A 50 4.94 -5.10 -14.32
C GLY A 50 5.35 -5.64 -12.95
N ASP A 51 5.62 -6.94 -12.83
CA ASP A 51 5.88 -7.61 -11.55
C ASP A 51 7.17 -7.16 -10.85
N LEU A 52 8.24 -6.94 -11.62
CA LEU A 52 9.51 -6.42 -11.08
C LEU A 52 9.40 -4.95 -10.63
N GLN A 53 8.53 -4.17 -11.28
CA GLN A 53 8.27 -2.80 -10.86
C GLN A 53 7.42 -2.79 -9.58
N PHE A 54 6.43 -3.68 -9.49
CA PHE A 54 5.62 -3.86 -8.30
C PHE A 54 6.47 -4.33 -7.10
N LEU A 55 7.40 -5.26 -7.32
CA LEU A 55 8.33 -5.72 -6.29
C LEU A 55 9.19 -4.57 -5.75
N LYS A 56 9.76 -3.74 -6.62
CA LYS A 56 10.52 -2.54 -6.23
C LYS A 56 9.66 -1.55 -5.47
N PHE A 57 8.42 -1.37 -5.90
CA PHE A 57 7.45 -0.51 -5.22
C PHE A 57 7.16 -1.02 -3.81
N LEU A 58 6.91 -2.31 -3.63
CA LEU A 58 6.70 -2.91 -2.29
C LEU A 58 7.91 -2.64 -1.38
N ILE A 59 9.12 -2.91 -1.86
CA ILE A 59 10.35 -2.68 -1.08
C ILE A 59 10.50 -1.21 -0.70
N PHE A 60 10.28 -0.29 -1.64
CA PHE A 60 10.35 1.14 -1.37
C PHE A 60 9.29 1.59 -0.34
N GLN A 61 8.05 1.11 -0.46
CA GLN A 61 7.00 1.42 0.52
C GLN A 61 7.38 0.93 1.92
N ILE A 62 7.95 -0.27 2.02
CA ILE A 62 8.45 -0.82 3.29
C ILE A 62 9.52 0.09 3.88
N ASP A 63 10.49 0.52 3.09
CA ASP A 63 11.54 1.44 3.54
C ASP A 63 10.97 2.77 4.03
N VAL A 64 10.00 3.34 3.31
CA VAL A 64 9.33 4.59 3.71
C VAL A 64 8.57 4.43 5.03
N PHE A 65 7.78 3.37 5.18
CA PHE A 65 7.06 3.12 6.44
C PHE A 65 8.02 2.81 7.59
N TYR A 66 9.11 2.08 7.32
CA TYR A 66 10.15 1.79 8.31
C TYR A 66 10.85 3.06 8.78
N TYR A 67 11.16 3.98 7.85
CA TYR A 67 11.99 5.15 8.12
C TYR A 67 11.19 6.35 8.64
N TYR A 68 10.06 6.69 8.01
CA TYR A 68 9.30 7.91 8.31
C TYR A 68 8.14 7.67 9.29
N TYR A 69 7.57 6.47 9.32
CA TYR A 69 6.42 6.15 10.17
C TYR A 69 6.61 4.88 11.02
N PRO A 70 7.78 4.73 11.70
CA PRO A 70 8.00 3.57 12.55
C PRO A 70 6.91 3.54 13.62
N LYS A 71 6.26 2.37 13.77
CA LYS A 71 5.15 2.09 14.71
C LYS A 71 3.75 2.59 14.31
N ARG A 72 3.58 3.19 13.14
CA ARG A 72 2.23 3.55 12.64
C ARG A 72 1.68 2.55 11.65
N LEU A 73 2.50 1.69 11.02
CA LEU A 73 1.96 0.64 10.16
C LEU A 73 1.26 -0.41 11.04
N GLY A 74 -0.05 -0.53 10.90
CA GLY A 74 -0.87 -1.43 11.70
C GLY A 74 -1.16 -2.76 11.00
N GLU A 75 -1.54 -2.71 9.73
CA GLU A 75 -1.85 -3.90 8.94
C GLU A 75 -1.64 -3.62 7.44
N VAL A 76 -1.32 -4.67 6.69
CA VAL A 76 -1.17 -4.64 5.23
C VAL A 76 -2.01 -5.76 4.61
N LEU A 77 -2.95 -5.41 3.73
CA LEU A 77 -3.81 -6.33 3.03
C LEU A 77 -3.29 -6.58 1.61
N PHE A 78 -3.02 -7.84 1.31
CA PHE A 78 -2.83 -8.33 -0.06
C PHE A 78 -4.12 -8.96 -0.54
N VAL A 79 -4.82 -8.24 -1.41
CA VAL A 79 -6.17 -8.60 -1.87
C VAL A 79 -6.10 -9.48 -3.10
N ASP A 80 -6.75 -10.64 -3.04
CA ASP A 80 -6.88 -11.60 -4.15
C ASP A 80 -5.52 -11.95 -4.79
N ALA A 81 -4.51 -12.17 -3.94
CA ALA A 81 -3.16 -12.51 -4.38
C ALA A 81 -3.15 -13.82 -5.19
N PRO A 82 -2.80 -13.80 -6.49
CA PRO A 82 -2.77 -15.01 -7.30
C PRO A 82 -1.60 -15.91 -6.90
N PHE A 83 -1.68 -17.20 -7.21
CA PHE A 83 -0.63 -18.16 -6.84
C PHE A 83 0.78 -17.77 -7.33
N VAL A 84 0.86 -17.12 -8.49
CA VAL A 84 2.11 -16.60 -9.07
C VAL A 84 2.79 -15.52 -8.22
N PHE A 85 2.08 -14.90 -7.27
CA PHE A 85 2.64 -13.96 -6.31
C PHE A 85 3.47 -14.64 -5.21
N GLN A 86 3.24 -15.93 -4.93
CA GLN A 86 3.91 -16.64 -3.83
C GLN A 86 5.45 -16.61 -3.92
N PRO A 87 6.10 -16.89 -5.07
CA PRO A 87 7.55 -16.80 -5.19
C PRO A 87 8.10 -15.40 -4.90
N MET A 88 7.42 -14.36 -5.38
CA MET A 88 7.81 -12.97 -5.09
C MET A 88 7.65 -12.62 -3.62
N TRP A 89 6.56 -13.07 -2.99
CA TRP A 89 6.37 -12.88 -1.57
C TRP A 89 7.47 -13.51 -0.73
N GLN A 90 7.97 -14.69 -1.11
CA GLN A 90 9.12 -15.31 -0.41
C GLN A 90 10.41 -14.48 -0.53
N LEU A 91 10.57 -13.65 -1.58
CA LEU A 91 11.70 -12.74 -1.72
C LEU A 91 11.53 -11.46 -0.87
N VAL A 92 10.30 -10.94 -0.75
CA VAL A 92 10.01 -9.71 0.02
C VAL A 92 9.91 -9.96 1.52
N LYS A 93 9.30 -11.07 1.91
CA LYS A 93 9.01 -11.39 3.32
C LYS A 93 10.23 -11.27 4.25
N PRO A 94 11.45 -11.70 3.89
CA PRO A 94 12.63 -11.51 4.72
C PRO A 94 13.02 -10.03 4.91
N LEU A 95 12.78 -9.19 3.90
CA LEU A 95 13.09 -7.76 3.93
C LEU A 95 12.18 -7.01 4.91
N LEU A 96 10.95 -7.51 5.10
CA LEU A 96 9.97 -6.95 6.03
C LEU A 96 10.29 -7.17 7.51
N LYS A 97 11.20 -8.09 7.86
CA LYS A 97 11.52 -8.43 9.26
C LYS A 97 10.26 -8.60 10.12
N GLN A 98 10.10 -7.83 11.20
CA GLN A 98 8.94 -7.87 12.09
C GLN A 98 7.63 -7.40 11.43
N TYR A 99 7.69 -6.58 10.37
CA TYR A 99 6.49 -6.09 9.70
C TYR A 99 5.81 -7.16 8.85
N ALA A 100 6.48 -8.29 8.60
CA ALA A 100 5.89 -9.42 7.89
C ALA A 100 4.67 -10.01 8.63
N SER A 101 4.60 -9.86 9.96
CA SER A 101 3.44 -10.32 10.74
C SER A 101 2.22 -9.41 10.60
N LEU A 102 2.38 -8.22 10.02
CA LEU A 102 1.28 -7.29 9.74
C LEU A 102 0.59 -7.59 8.40
N VAL A 103 1.14 -8.49 7.60
CA VAL A 103 0.58 -8.82 6.28
C VAL A 103 -0.53 -9.86 6.41
N ARG A 104 -1.71 -9.52 5.91
CA ARG A 104 -2.88 -10.39 5.78
C ARG A 104 -3.22 -10.59 4.31
N PHE A 105 -3.35 -11.84 3.89
CA PHE A 105 -3.92 -12.19 2.60
C PHE A 105 -5.43 -12.34 2.75
N CYS A 106 -6.21 -11.70 1.88
CA CYS A 106 -7.67 -11.73 1.94
C CYS A 106 -8.28 -11.52 0.55
N ASP A 107 -9.57 -11.78 0.39
CA ASP A 107 -10.31 -11.47 -0.83
C ASP A 107 -10.95 -10.07 -0.78
N ALA A 108 -11.35 -9.53 -1.95
CA ALA A 108 -11.98 -8.23 -2.03
C ALA A 108 -13.28 -8.11 -1.20
N GLU A 109 -14.02 -9.22 -1.03
CA GLU A 109 -15.25 -9.23 -0.24
C GLU A 109 -14.96 -9.01 1.26
N THR A 110 -13.91 -9.64 1.78
CA THR A 110 -13.41 -9.46 3.14
C THR A 110 -13.00 -8.02 3.37
N VAL A 111 -12.24 -7.43 2.43
CA VAL A 111 -11.86 -6.01 2.50
C VAL A 111 -13.09 -5.11 2.60
N ARG A 112 -14.08 -5.33 1.73
CA ARG A 112 -15.32 -4.55 1.74
C ARG A 112 -16.05 -4.65 3.07
N LYS A 113 -16.26 -5.88 3.58
CA LYS A 113 -17.10 -6.12 4.77
C LYS A 113 -16.44 -5.70 6.07
N GLU A 114 -15.13 -5.91 6.21
CA GLU A 114 -14.44 -5.70 7.49
C GLU A 114 -13.85 -4.29 7.63
N TYR A 115 -13.50 -3.62 6.51
CA TYR A 115 -12.73 -2.38 6.55
C TYR A 115 -13.49 -1.14 6.03
N PHE A 116 -14.65 -1.32 5.41
CA PHE A 116 -15.44 -0.22 4.87
C PHE A 116 -16.92 -0.31 5.22
N THR A 117 -17.58 0.84 5.28
CA THR A 117 -19.03 0.95 5.25
C THR A 117 -19.52 1.10 3.81
N GLU A 118 -20.81 0.88 3.56
CA GLU A 118 -21.44 1.10 2.25
C GLU A 118 -21.21 2.53 1.70
N GLU A 119 -21.04 3.52 2.57
CA GLU A 119 -20.78 4.92 2.19
C GLU A 119 -19.30 5.20 1.87
N THR A 120 -18.39 4.44 2.49
CA THR A 120 -16.93 4.69 2.45
C THR A 120 -16.17 3.73 1.55
N VAL A 121 -16.82 2.65 1.10
CA VAL A 121 -16.21 1.65 0.21
C VAL A 121 -15.76 2.30 -1.13
N PRO A 122 -14.49 2.08 -1.55
CA PRO A 122 -14.02 2.56 -2.84
C PRO A 122 -14.74 1.87 -4.02
N PRO A 123 -14.90 2.54 -5.18
CA PRO A 123 -15.58 1.97 -6.34
C PRO A 123 -15.09 0.57 -6.76
N ASP A 124 -13.78 0.32 -6.67
CA ASP A 124 -13.15 -0.95 -7.03
C ASP A 124 -13.50 -2.12 -6.10
N PHE A 125 -14.00 -1.83 -4.89
CA PHE A 125 -14.43 -2.81 -3.89
C PHE A 125 -15.96 -2.88 -3.72
N ARG A 126 -16.74 -2.18 -4.55
CA ARG A 126 -18.21 -2.16 -4.46
C ARG A 126 -18.90 -3.35 -5.13
N ARG A 127 -18.22 -4.04 -6.05
CA ARG A 127 -18.78 -5.12 -6.86
C ARG A 127 -18.39 -6.49 -6.34
#